data_AF-A0A660L2V3-F1
#
_entry.id   AF-A0A660L2V3-F1
#
_cell.length_a   1.000
_cell.length_b   1.000
_cell.length_c   1.000
_cell.angle_alpha   90.00
_cell.angle_beta   90.00
_cell.angle_gamma   90.00
#
_symmetry.space_group_name_H-M   'P 1'
#
loop_
_entity.id
_entity.type
_entity.pdbx_description
1 polymer ?
#
loop_
_entity_poly.entity_id
_entity_poly.type
_entity_poly.pdbx_seq_one_letter_code
_entity_poly.pdbx_strand_id
1 'polypeptide(L)'
;MALTTPVRLRVDDPSGVAPVRRAVEEIADALGLDEVRRGEASIVVTELATNLIRHARGGEIVLRINRVGDASIDVIATDRGPGIPNFARARGDGFSTGGGPGNGLGAIGRMSAAMDVHSGAGQGAVVLARLGTPEPEPPVDGIALAMEGETSCGDAWGHVVDGEQVTILLMDGLGHGDDAATAANAAVRELRPGLDPNGLLMRIHGALRATRGAAGAVAYWNRRTGALQYAGIGNIAASIVVAGESRSLVSMPGILGHGIQRPRVFDYELPPGGLLVMHSDGLRSGWDLAAYPGIVRRDPLATAAVLIRDFERGRDDVSVVVARA
;
A
#
# COMPACT_ATOMS: atom_id res chain seq x y z
N MET A 1 13.33 11.61 3.49
CA MET A 1 13.87 10.30 3.89
C MET A 1 13.33 9.28 2.91
N ALA A 2 14.18 8.71 2.06
CA ALA A 2 13.73 7.71 1.10
C ALA A 2 13.39 6.45 1.90
N LEU A 3 12.09 6.14 2.01
CA LEU A 3 11.65 4.85 2.52
C LEU A 3 12.15 3.81 1.51
N THR A 4 12.91 2.84 2.00
CA THR A 4 13.41 1.72 1.20
C THR A 4 12.25 1.02 0.51
N THR A 5 12.48 0.59 -0.74
CA THR A 5 11.53 -0.22 -1.49
C THR A 5 11.04 -1.39 -0.63
N PRO A 6 9.71 -1.67 -0.59
CA PRO A 6 9.19 -2.81 0.15
C PRO A 6 9.85 -4.12 -0.29
N VAL A 7 10.11 -5.01 0.66
CA VAL A 7 10.67 -6.33 0.39
C VAL A 7 9.52 -7.32 0.22
N ARG A 8 9.39 -7.90 -0.98
CA ARG A 8 8.37 -8.90 -1.32
C ARG A 8 9.01 -10.29 -1.38
N LEU A 9 8.45 -11.23 -0.64
CA LEU A 9 8.97 -12.59 -0.49
C LEU A 9 7.86 -13.62 -0.66
N ARG A 10 8.05 -14.60 -1.56
CA ARG A 10 7.14 -15.74 -1.70
C ARG A 10 7.39 -16.76 -0.60
N VAL A 11 6.31 -17.35 -0.08
CA VAL A 11 6.35 -18.35 0.99
C VAL A 11 5.45 -19.52 0.62
N ASP A 12 5.96 -20.42 -0.21
CA ASP A 12 5.21 -21.60 -0.69
C ASP A 12 5.46 -22.86 0.16
N ASP A 13 6.63 -22.93 0.78
CA ASP A 13 7.10 -24.09 1.55
C ASP A 13 7.97 -23.65 2.75
N PRO A 14 8.32 -24.56 3.67
CA PRO A 14 9.07 -24.23 4.89
C PRO A 14 10.40 -23.51 4.67
N SER A 15 11.03 -23.64 3.50
CA SER A 15 12.27 -22.94 3.17
C SER A 15 12.08 -21.41 3.07
N GLY A 16 10.85 -20.95 2.77
CA GLY A 16 10.50 -19.52 2.69
C GLY A 16 10.44 -18.80 4.04
N VAL A 17 10.36 -19.52 5.16
CA VAL A 17 10.26 -18.92 6.50
C VAL A 17 11.54 -18.20 6.90
N ALA A 18 12.71 -18.81 6.66
CA ALA A 18 13.99 -18.24 7.09
C ALA A 18 14.37 -16.94 6.34
N PRO A 19 14.16 -16.83 5.01
CA PRO A 19 14.32 -15.56 4.29
C PRO A 19 13.46 -14.41 4.83
N VAL A 20 12.17 -14.64 5.10
CA VAL A 20 11.27 -13.60 5.64
C VAL A 20 11.73 -13.15 7.02
N ARG A 21 12.13 -14.10 7.88
CA ARG A 21 12.65 -13.77 9.21
C ARG A 21 13.93 -12.91 9.13
N ARG A 22 14.88 -13.28 8.27
CA ARG A 22 16.09 -12.47 8.07
C ARG A 22 15.76 -11.07 7.57
N ALA A 23 14.86 -10.94 6.60
CA ALA A 23 14.48 -9.66 6.03
C ALA A 23 13.83 -8.73 7.08
N VAL A 24 12.96 -9.25 7.95
CA VAL A 24 12.35 -8.42 9.00
C VAL A 24 13.36 -8.03 10.08
N GLU A 25 14.29 -8.92 10.41
CA GLU A 25 15.39 -8.62 11.35
C GLU A 25 16.31 -7.55 10.77
N GLU A 26 16.72 -7.66 9.50
CA GLU A 26 17.53 -6.64 8.82
C GLU A 26 16.84 -5.26 8.80
N ILE A 27 15.53 -5.21 8.53
CA ILE A 27 14.75 -3.96 8.57
C ILE A 27 14.67 -3.42 10.00
N ALA A 28 14.40 -4.28 10.98
CA ALA A 28 14.31 -3.88 12.39
C ALA A 28 15.63 -3.32 12.91
N ASP A 29 16.75 -3.92 12.51
CA ASP A 29 18.10 -3.48 12.84
C ASP A 29 18.41 -2.12 12.22
N ALA A 30 18.11 -1.95 10.92
CA ALA A 30 18.29 -0.69 10.22
C ALA A 30 17.46 0.46 10.80
N LEU A 31 16.30 0.13 11.38
CA LEU A 31 15.42 1.07 12.07
C LEU A 31 15.82 1.34 13.53
N GLY A 32 16.77 0.60 14.09
CA GLY A 32 17.18 0.74 15.49
C GLY A 32 16.12 0.25 16.48
N LEU A 33 15.27 -0.70 16.08
CA LEU A 33 14.34 -1.35 17.03
C LEU A 33 15.12 -2.12 18.10
N ASP A 34 14.62 -2.06 19.34
CA ASP A 34 15.19 -2.80 20.46
C ASP A 34 15.06 -4.33 20.27
N GLU A 35 15.80 -5.08 21.08
CA GLU A 35 15.86 -6.55 21.01
C GLU A 35 14.48 -7.19 21.19
N VAL A 36 13.62 -6.62 22.04
CA VAL A 36 12.27 -7.13 22.30
C VAL A 36 11.41 -7.00 21.05
N ARG A 37 11.35 -5.80 20.46
CA ARG A 37 10.56 -5.50 19.26
C ARG A 37 11.07 -6.27 18.04
N ARG A 38 12.38 -6.48 17.93
CA ARG A 38 12.98 -7.33 16.90
C ARG A 38 12.54 -8.79 17.06
N GLY A 39 12.55 -9.31 18.29
CA GLY A 39 12.05 -10.64 18.61
C GLY A 39 10.55 -10.80 18.30
N GLU A 40 9.74 -9.80 18.65
CA GLU A 40 8.32 -9.75 18.30
C GLU A 40 8.10 -9.78 16.79
N ALA A 41 8.85 -8.97 16.03
CA ALA A 41 8.78 -8.95 14.57
C ALA A 41 9.10 -10.33 13.96
N SER A 42 10.17 -10.97 14.46
CA SER A 42 10.63 -12.30 14.06
C SER A 42 9.55 -13.38 14.30
N ILE A 43 8.86 -13.32 15.44
CA ILE A 43 7.74 -14.22 15.76
C ILE A 43 6.56 -13.95 14.83
N VAL A 44 6.15 -12.69 14.66
CA VAL A 44 5.00 -12.30 13.83
C VAL A 44 5.15 -12.79 12.40
N VAL A 45 6.31 -12.55 11.76
CA VAL A 45 6.52 -13.02 10.39
C VAL A 45 6.61 -14.55 10.28
N THR A 46 7.14 -15.22 11.31
CA THR A 46 7.22 -16.69 11.34
C THR A 46 5.83 -17.32 11.44
N GLU A 47 4.95 -16.76 12.27
CA GLU A 47 3.56 -17.20 12.39
C GLU A 47 2.77 -16.94 11.10
N LEU A 48 2.92 -15.75 10.49
CA LEU A 48 2.30 -15.44 9.21
C LEU A 48 2.77 -16.38 8.09
N ALA A 49 4.09 -16.59 7.97
CA ALA A 49 4.67 -17.50 7.00
C ALA A 49 4.19 -18.95 7.19
N THR A 50 4.12 -19.40 8.44
CA THR A 50 3.60 -20.73 8.78
C THR A 50 2.11 -20.86 8.43
N ASN A 51 1.33 -19.80 8.64
CA ASN A 51 -0.09 -19.79 8.28
C ASN A 51 -0.29 -19.89 6.76
N LEU A 52 0.51 -19.19 5.95
CA LEU A 52 0.48 -19.29 4.49
C LEU A 52 0.69 -20.75 4.03
N ILE A 53 1.70 -21.42 4.59
CA ILE A 53 2.04 -22.80 4.22
C ILE A 53 0.94 -23.77 4.67
N ARG A 54 0.51 -23.68 5.94
CA ARG A 54 -0.39 -24.68 6.55
C ARG A 54 -1.85 -24.52 6.11
N HIS A 55 -2.29 -23.30 5.86
CA HIS A 55 -3.71 -22.99 5.67
C HIS A 55 -4.05 -22.47 4.27
N ALA A 56 -3.07 -21.92 3.53
CA ALA A 56 -3.33 -21.26 2.25
C ALA A 56 -2.64 -21.87 1.03
N ARG A 57 -1.80 -22.92 1.22
CA ARG A 57 -0.96 -23.54 0.17
C ARG A 57 0.08 -22.58 -0.42
N GLY A 58 0.53 -21.64 0.40
CA GLY A 58 1.49 -20.63 0.02
C GLY A 58 0.86 -19.25 -0.17
N GLY A 59 1.71 -18.30 -0.53
CA GLY A 59 1.36 -16.89 -0.65
C GLY A 59 2.60 -16.03 -0.55
N GLU A 60 2.41 -14.78 -0.13
CA GLU A 60 3.48 -13.80 -0.10
C GLU A 60 3.48 -13.00 1.20
N ILE A 61 4.67 -12.55 1.60
CA ILE A 61 4.84 -11.57 2.65
C ILE A 61 5.55 -10.36 2.07
N VAL A 62 4.96 -9.19 2.31
CA VAL A 62 5.56 -7.89 2.03
C VAL A 62 5.93 -7.21 3.34
N LEU A 63 7.19 -6.77 3.43
CA LEU A 63 7.72 -6.00 4.53
C LEU A 63 7.99 -4.58 4.06
N ARG A 64 7.47 -3.59 4.78
CA ARG A 64 7.64 -2.17 4.45
C ARG A 64 7.95 -1.36 5.69
N ILE A 65 8.85 -0.39 5.57
CA ILE A 65 9.04 0.62 6.61
C ILE A 65 7.84 1.57 6.59
N ASN A 66 7.08 1.59 7.68
CA ASN A 66 5.96 2.51 7.88
C ASN A 66 6.46 3.89 8.31
N ARG A 67 7.38 3.93 9.27
CA ARG A 67 7.90 5.15 9.90
C ARG A 67 9.34 4.95 10.36
N VAL A 68 10.14 6.01 10.30
CA VAL A 68 11.51 6.06 10.82
C VAL A 68 11.59 7.10 11.93
N GLY A 69 12.39 6.84 12.96
CA GLY A 69 12.36 7.56 14.23
C GLY A 69 11.48 6.78 15.20
N ASP A 70 10.18 7.07 15.19
CA ASP A 70 9.14 6.20 15.79
C ASP A 70 8.99 4.94 14.94
N ALA A 71 10.03 4.11 14.94
CA ALA A 71 10.22 3.00 14.03
C ALA A 71 8.99 2.07 14.00
N SER A 72 8.50 1.84 12.79
CA SER A 72 7.38 0.95 12.56
C SER A 72 7.54 0.20 11.25
N ILE A 73 7.15 -1.08 11.27
CA ILE A 73 7.22 -2.01 10.14
C ILE A 73 5.79 -2.51 9.87
N ASP A 74 5.36 -2.41 8.62
CA ASP A 74 4.18 -3.11 8.16
C ASP A 74 4.58 -4.49 7.63
N VAL A 75 3.88 -5.50 8.11
CA VAL A 75 3.96 -6.88 7.62
C VAL A 75 2.61 -7.22 6.98
N ILE A 76 2.63 -7.49 5.68
CA ILE A 76 1.43 -7.79 4.90
C ILE A 76 1.57 -9.21 4.38
N ALA A 77 0.77 -10.14 4.88
CA ALA A 77 0.69 -11.50 4.36
C ALA A 77 -0.54 -11.62 3.44
N THR A 78 -0.34 -12.14 2.23
CA THR A 78 -1.41 -12.32 1.24
C THR A 78 -1.43 -13.74 0.71
N ASP A 79 -2.64 -14.27 0.51
CA ASP A 79 -2.84 -15.57 -0.12
C ASP A 79 -4.11 -15.62 -0.98
N ARG A 80 -4.17 -16.62 -1.86
CA ARG A 80 -5.34 -16.95 -2.70
C ARG A 80 -5.96 -18.30 -2.31
N GLY A 81 -5.81 -18.67 -1.04
CA GLY A 81 -6.27 -19.92 -0.47
C GLY A 81 -7.77 -19.93 -0.15
N PRO A 82 -8.23 -20.85 0.72
CA PRO A 82 -9.65 -21.01 1.04
C PRO A 82 -10.25 -19.83 1.85
N GLY A 83 -9.41 -18.93 2.37
CA GLY A 83 -9.82 -17.87 3.29
C GLY A 83 -9.88 -18.32 4.75
N ILE A 84 -10.02 -17.34 5.65
CA ILE A 84 -10.06 -17.53 7.10
C ILE A 84 -11.53 -17.49 7.55
N PRO A 85 -12.14 -18.65 7.89
CA PRO A 85 -13.54 -18.68 8.33
C PRO A 85 -13.70 -17.98 9.69
N ASN A 86 -14.76 -17.18 9.84
CA ASN A 86 -15.20 -16.58 11.10
C ASN A 86 -14.11 -15.80 11.88
N PHE A 87 -13.37 -14.91 11.23
CA PHE A 87 -12.34 -14.09 11.87
C PHE A 87 -12.84 -13.31 13.12
N ALA A 88 -14.08 -12.80 13.10
CA ALA A 88 -14.66 -12.09 14.25
C ALA A 88 -14.82 -12.99 15.51
N ARG A 89 -15.04 -14.29 15.34
CA ARG A 89 -15.02 -15.28 16.42
C ARG A 89 -13.60 -15.67 16.82
N ALA A 90 -12.69 -15.77 15.85
CA ALA A 90 -11.28 -16.13 16.07
C ALA A 90 -10.50 -15.11 16.93
N ARG A 91 -10.98 -13.85 17.02
CA ARG A 91 -10.38 -12.80 17.87
C ARG A 91 -10.90 -12.81 19.32
N GLY A 92 -12.14 -13.26 19.56
CA GLY A 92 -12.79 -13.24 20.88
C GLY A 92 -12.58 -14.50 21.69
N ASP A 93 -12.63 -15.66 21.03
CA ASP A 93 -12.40 -16.96 21.64
C ASP A 93 -11.14 -17.53 20.99
N GLY A 94 -10.08 -17.80 21.75
CA GLY A 94 -8.84 -18.39 21.26
C GLY A 94 -9.02 -19.77 20.62
N PHE A 95 -9.64 -19.82 19.44
CA PHE A 95 -10.13 -21.03 18.79
C PHE A 95 -9.35 -21.31 17.51
N SER A 96 -8.56 -22.39 17.62
CA SER A 96 -7.90 -23.11 16.55
C SER A 96 -8.91 -23.76 15.62
N THR A 97 -8.72 -23.64 14.29
CA THR A 97 -9.33 -24.56 13.34
C THR A 97 -8.22 -25.38 12.66
N GLY A 98 -7.76 -26.41 13.40
CA GLY A 98 -6.90 -27.46 12.85
C GLY A 98 -5.72 -27.82 13.75
N GLY A 99 -5.96 -28.64 14.79
CA GLY A 99 -4.97 -29.56 15.36
C GLY A 99 -3.62 -29.02 15.88
N GLY A 100 -3.42 -27.70 15.95
CA GLY A 100 -2.31 -27.01 16.60
C GLY A 100 -2.86 -25.80 17.37
N PRO A 101 -2.17 -25.30 18.40
CA PRO A 101 -2.75 -24.33 19.33
C PRO A 101 -3.17 -23.07 18.57
N GLY A 102 -4.40 -22.58 18.82
CA GLY A 102 -5.00 -21.38 18.22
C GLY A 102 -4.33 -20.07 18.67
N ASN A 103 -3.02 -20.12 18.87
CA ASN A 103 -2.18 -19.07 19.42
C ASN A 103 -1.63 -18.14 18.34
N GLY A 104 -1.47 -18.59 17.08
CA GLY A 104 -0.73 -17.84 16.05
C GLY A 104 -1.30 -16.45 15.75
N LEU A 105 -2.55 -16.35 15.28
CA LEU A 105 -3.19 -15.06 15.03
C LEU A 105 -3.37 -14.21 16.29
N GLY A 106 -3.63 -14.85 17.44
CA GLY A 106 -3.71 -14.15 18.72
C GLY A 106 -2.36 -13.60 19.19
N ALA A 107 -1.27 -14.30 18.92
CA ALA A 107 0.10 -13.87 19.19
C ALA A 107 0.47 -12.69 18.29
N ILE A 108 0.15 -12.78 16.99
CA ILE A 108 0.31 -11.67 16.05
C ILE A 108 -0.42 -10.44 16.56
N GLY A 109 -1.70 -10.57 16.94
CA GLY A 109 -2.48 -9.44 17.46
C GLY A 109 -1.96 -8.86 18.77
N ARG A 110 -1.33 -9.65 19.65
CA ARG A 110 -0.74 -9.15 20.91
C ARG A 110 0.61 -8.47 20.73
N MET A 111 1.40 -8.89 19.75
CA MET A 111 2.74 -8.35 19.45
C MET A 111 2.69 -7.21 18.44
N SER A 112 1.55 -7.01 17.77
CA SER A 112 1.34 -5.92 16.83
C SER A 112 0.68 -4.74 17.52
N ALA A 113 1.11 -3.53 17.18
CA ALA A 113 0.45 -2.30 17.60
C ALA A 113 -0.92 -2.13 16.93
N ALA A 114 -1.05 -2.60 15.69
CA ALA A 114 -2.33 -2.69 14.98
C ALA A 114 -2.38 -3.92 14.10
N MET A 115 -3.57 -4.46 13.89
CA MET A 115 -3.80 -5.60 12.99
C MET A 115 -5.14 -5.42 12.28
N ASP A 116 -5.15 -5.63 10.96
CA ASP A 116 -6.38 -5.73 10.17
C ASP A 116 -6.34 -6.96 9.28
N VAL A 117 -7.53 -7.53 9.03
CA VAL A 117 -7.68 -8.74 8.24
C VAL A 117 -8.86 -8.61 7.31
N HIS A 118 -8.60 -8.82 6.04
CA HIS A 118 -9.63 -9.06 5.04
C HIS A 118 -9.55 -10.52 4.57
N SER A 119 -10.67 -11.23 4.57
CA SER A 119 -10.74 -12.58 4.02
C SER A 119 -12.16 -12.91 3.59
N GLY A 120 -12.27 -13.64 2.48
CA GLY A 120 -13.52 -14.15 1.93
C GLY A 120 -13.40 -15.64 1.62
N ALA A 121 -14.50 -16.37 1.73
CA ALA A 121 -14.53 -17.81 1.44
C ALA A 121 -14.14 -18.06 -0.03
N GLY A 122 -13.06 -18.82 -0.24
CA GLY A 122 -12.50 -19.09 -1.57
C GLY A 122 -11.82 -17.89 -2.24
N GLN A 123 -11.66 -16.76 -1.53
CA GLN A 123 -11.00 -15.54 -2.02
C GLN A 123 -9.66 -15.28 -1.32
N GLY A 124 -9.16 -16.25 -0.53
CA GLY A 124 -7.94 -16.11 0.27
C GLY A 124 -8.05 -15.09 1.41
N ALA A 125 -6.90 -14.66 1.91
CA ALA A 125 -6.81 -13.63 2.94
C ALA A 125 -5.71 -12.60 2.67
N VAL A 126 -5.87 -11.45 3.32
CA VAL A 126 -4.87 -10.40 3.51
C VAL A 126 -4.84 -10.11 5.00
N VAL A 127 -3.66 -10.27 5.60
CA VAL A 127 -3.39 -9.98 7.01
C VAL A 127 -2.35 -8.89 7.08
N LEU A 128 -2.73 -7.74 7.63
CA LEU A 128 -1.85 -6.62 7.94
C LEU A 128 -1.53 -6.63 9.43
N ALA A 129 -0.25 -6.61 9.77
CA ALA A 129 0.26 -6.39 11.11
C ALA A 129 1.22 -5.19 11.11
N ARG A 130 0.96 -4.20 11.96
CA ARG A 130 1.85 -3.05 12.18
C ARG A 130 2.63 -3.23 13.47
N LEU A 131 3.95 -3.23 13.37
CA LEU A 131 4.87 -3.40 14.50
C LEU A 131 5.44 -2.04 14.93
N GLY A 132 5.89 -1.94 16.19
CA GLY A 132 6.47 -0.71 16.72
C GLY A 132 5.43 0.37 17.01
N THR A 133 5.70 1.60 16.61
CA THR A 133 4.85 2.78 16.89
C THR A 133 4.30 3.37 15.58
N PRO A 134 3.25 2.76 14.99
CA PRO A 134 2.71 3.20 13.71
C PRO A 134 2.05 4.57 13.82
N GLU A 135 1.81 5.20 12.66
CA GLU A 135 0.90 6.35 12.61
C GLU A 135 -0.52 5.95 13.05
N PRO A 136 -1.20 6.75 13.91
CA PRO A 136 -2.56 6.45 14.33
C PRO A 136 -3.53 6.61 13.15
N GLU A 137 -4.20 5.52 12.76
CA GLU A 137 -5.28 5.47 11.76
C GLU A 137 -5.08 6.40 10.55
N PRO A 138 -4.09 6.10 9.67
CA PRO A 138 -3.79 7.00 8.57
C PRO A 138 -5.01 7.13 7.63
N PRO A 139 -5.41 8.36 7.26
CA PRO A 139 -6.51 8.58 6.32
C PRO A 139 -6.16 8.11 4.91
N VAL A 140 -4.86 7.91 4.64
CA VAL A 140 -4.29 7.49 3.36
C VAL A 140 -3.15 6.52 3.61
N ASP A 141 -3.14 5.39 2.91
CA ASP A 141 -2.00 4.49 2.87
C ASP A 141 -1.94 3.80 1.51
N GLY A 142 -0.78 3.29 1.11
CA GLY A 142 -0.60 2.72 -0.21
C GLY A 142 0.71 1.97 -0.34
N ILE A 143 0.90 1.15 -1.35
CA ILE A 143 2.14 0.39 -1.51
C ILE A 143 2.59 0.46 -2.95
N ALA A 144 3.91 0.51 -3.16
CA ALA A 144 4.57 0.44 -4.45
C ALA A 144 5.56 -0.73 -4.40
N LEU A 145 5.41 -1.70 -5.29
CA LEU A 145 6.19 -2.92 -5.36
C LEU A 145 7.00 -2.94 -6.65
N ALA A 146 8.28 -3.28 -6.51
CA ALA A 146 9.15 -3.44 -7.65
C ALA A 146 8.67 -4.61 -8.53
N MET A 147 8.86 -4.47 -9.84
CA MET A 147 8.75 -5.57 -10.79
C MET A 147 9.62 -6.75 -10.33
N GLU A 148 9.16 -7.98 -10.58
CA GLU A 148 9.93 -9.18 -10.22
C GLU A 148 11.33 -9.14 -10.87
N GLY A 149 12.37 -9.33 -10.05
CA GLY A 149 13.76 -9.26 -10.47
C GLY A 149 14.42 -7.88 -10.32
N GLU A 150 13.65 -6.83 -10.07
CA GLU A 150 14.17 -5.49 -9.80
C GLU A 150 14.38 -5.25 -8.29
N THR A 151 15.43 -4.52 -7.95
CA THR A 151 15.73 -4.13 -6.55
C THR A 151 15.14 -2.77 -6.18
N SER A 152 14.68 -2.01 -7.18
CA SER A 152 14.13 -0.67 -7.03
C SER A 152 12.82 -0.57 -7.79
N CYS A 153 11.79 -0.02 -7.14
CA CYS A 153 10.50 0.22 -7.77
C CYS A 153 10.51 1.56 -8.52
N GLY A 154 10.12 1.52 -9.81
CA GLY A 154 9.90 2.68 -10.65
C GLY A 154 8.71 3.55 -10.23
N ASP A 155 7.79 3.00 -9.44
CA ASP A 155 6.68 3.72 -8.84
C ASP A 155 7.06 4.34 -7.49
N ALA A 156 6.43 5.47 -7.17
CA ALA A 156 6.51 6.05 -5.83
C ALA A 156 5.22 6.78 -5.47
N TRP A 157 4.94 6.82 -4.17
CA TRP A 157 3.79 7.56 -3.65
C TRP A 157 4.16 8.30 -2.37
N GLY A 158 3.32 9.25 -2.00
CA GLY A 158 3.45 9.95 -0.73
C GLY A 158 2.19 10.73 -0.41
N HIS A 159 2.07 11.14 0.84
CA HIS A 159 1.01 12.05 1.25
C HIS A 159 1.52 13.05 2.27
N VAL A 160 0.83 14.19 2.39
CA VAL A 160 1.03 15.18 3.44
C VAL A 160 -0.32 15.54 4.02
N VAL A 161 -0.41 15.53 5.35
CA VAL A 161 -1.57 15.99 6.10
C VAL A 161 -1.27 17.35 6.71
N ASP A 162 -2.16 18.32 6.48
CA ASP A 162 -2.13 19.67 7.07
C ASP A 162 -3.52 19.99 7.64
N GLY A 163 -3.71 19.65 8.91
CA GLY A 163 -5.02 19.67 9.56
C GLY A 163 -6.03 18.75 8.86
N GLU A 164 -7.06 19.35 8.28
CA GLU A 164 -8.12 18.64 7.53
C GLU A 164 -7.77 18.43 6.05
N GLN A 165 -6.66 18.97 5.58
CA GLN A 165 -6.25 18.87 4.19
C GLN A 165 -5.27 17.72 4.02
N VAL A 166 -5.50 16.88 3.02
CA VAL A 166 -4.62 15.77 2.66
C VAL A 166 -4.24 15.91 1.20
N THR A 167 -2.93 16.02 0.93
CA THR A 167 -2.39 15.95 -0.43
C THR A 167 -1.82 14.56 -0.65
N ILE A 168 -2.24 13.88 -1.70
CA ILE A 168 -1.85 12.52 -2.07
C ILE A 168 -1.18 12.59 -3.43
N LEU A 169 -0.05 11.91 -3.56
CA LEU A 169 0.76 11.86 -4.77
C LEU A 169 1.01 10.40 -5.14
N LEU A 170 0.81 10.07 -6.41
CA LEU A 170 1.24 8.81 -7.01
C LEU A 170 2.02 9.08 -8.30
N MET A 171 3.13 8.38 -8.49
CA MET A 171 4.09 8.57 -9.57
C MET A 171 4.50 7.22 -10.14
N ASP A 172 4.64 7.17 -11.46
CA ASP A 172 5.11 6.03 -12.25
C ASP A 172 6.24 6.56 -13.16
N GLY A 173 7.48 6.24 -12.79
CA GLY A 173 8.68 6.67 -13.50
C GLY A 173 8.84 5.92 -14.82
N LEU A 174 9.30 6.59 -15.90
CA LEU A 174 9.38 5.91 -17.19
C LEU A 174 10.37 4.72 -17.20
N GLY A 175 9.82 3.53 -17.43
CA GLY A 175 10.53 2.25 -17.42
C GLY A 175 10.50 1.61 -16.05
N HIS A 176 11.50 0.80 -15.71
CA HIS A 176 11.63 0.15 -14.41
C HIS A 176 13.07 0.32 -13.87
N GLY A 177 13.28 -0.09 -12.61
CA GLY A 177 14.58 -0.08 -11.95
C GLY A 177 15.04 1.33 -11.53
N ASP A 178 16.35 1.48 -11.30
CA ASP A 178 16.92 2.64 -10.58
C ASP A 178 16.63 4.00 -11.23
N ASP A 179 16.62 4.09 -12.55
CA ASP A 179 16.38 5.36 -13.25
C ASP A 179 14.91 5.81 -13.13
N ALA A 180 13.97 4.85 -13.25
CA ALA A 180 12.55 5.10 -13.03
C ALA A 180 12.29 5.49 -11.57
N ALA A 181 12.89 4.72 -10.64
CA ALA A 181 12.84 4.98 -9.21
C ALA A 181 13.40 6.37 -8.86
N THR A 182 14.49 6.79 -9.52
CA THR A 182 15.07 8.12 -9.33
C THR A 182 14.09 9.22 -9.72
N ALA A 183 13.38 9.07 -10.84
CA ALA A 183 12.36 10.02 -11.27
C ALA A 183 11.18 10.06 -10.29
N ALA A 184 10.59 8.92 -9.95
CA ALA A 184 9.44 8.88 -9.06
C ALA A 184 9.77 9.40 -7.65
N ASN A 185 10.93 9.03 -7.09
CA ASN A 185 11.37 9.53 -5.79
C ASN A 185 11.71 11.03 -5.80
N ALA A 186 12.23 11.57 -6.91
CA ALA A 186 12.43 13.01 -7.04
C ALA A 186 11.10 13.78 -6.97
N ALA A 187 10.02 13.24 -7.52
CA ALA A 187 8.69 13.81 -7.41
C ALA A 187 8.13 13.75 -5.96
N VAL A 188 8.32 12.64 -5.24
CA VAL A 188 7.88 12.52 -3.84
C VAL A 188 8.61 13.52 -2.92
N ARG A 189 9.89 13.84 -3.19
CA ARG A 189 10.62 14.88 -2.44
C ARG A 189 10.03 16.28 -2.63
N GLU A 190 9.30 16.49 -3.72
CA GLU A 190 8.54 17.71 -3.95
C GLU A 190 7.20 17.69 -3.20
N LEU A 191 6.89 16.79 -2.28
CA LEU A 191 5.62 16.87 -1.54
C LEU A 191 5.72 17.89 -0.39
N ARG A 192 4.73 18.78 -0.27
CA ARG A 192 4.65 19.81 0.80
C ARG A 192 3.21 20.19 1.10
N PRO A 193 2.91 20.62 2.34
CA PRO A 193 1.58 21.10 2.71
C PRO A 193 1.22 22.38 1.95
N GLY A 194 -0.08 22.61 1.76
CA GLY A 194 -0.63 23.87 1.25
C GLY A 194 -0.48 24.14 -0.25
N LEU A 195 0.05 23.21 -1.06
CA LEU A 195 0.03 23.36 -2.52
C LEU A 195 -1.18 22.68 -3.13
N ASP A 196 -1.83 23.39 -4.07
CA ASP A 196 -2.89 22.83 -4.91
C ASP A 196 -2.33 21.81 -5.93
N PRO A 197 -3.18 20.96 -6.53
CA PRO A 197 -2.73 19.96 -7.50
C PRO A 197 -1.93 20.53 -8.67
N ASN A 198 -2.31 21.71 -9.20
CA ASN A 198 -1.61 22.33 -10.31
C ASN A 198 -0.19 22.77 -9.91
N GLY A 199 -0.05 23.47 -8.79
CA GLY A 199 1.23 23.96 -8.28
C GLY A 199 2.19 22.84 -7.93
N LEU A 200 1.70 21.77 -7.29
CA LEU A 200 2.52 20.59 -6.99
C LEU A 200 2.99 19.90 -8.27
N LEU A 201 2.12 19.66 -9.26
CA LEU A 201 2.51 19.05 -10.53
C LEU A 201 3.49 19.91 -11.34
N MET A 202 3.32 21.24 -11.37
CA MET A 202 4.25 22.13 -12.07
C MET A 202 5.65 22.13 -11.43
N ARG A 203 5.73 22.04 -10.11
CA ARG A 203 7.01 21.88 -9.40
C ARG A 203 7.64 20.52 -9.65
N ILE A 204 6.87 19.43 -9.56
CA ILE A 204 7.34 18.09 -9.94
C ILE A 204 7.87 18.10 -11.38
N HIS A 205 7.11 18.67 -12.32
CA HIS A 205 7.54 18.78 -13.71
C HIS A 205 8.91 19.48 -13.84
N GLY A 206 9.16 20.54 -13.08
CA GLY A 206 10.47 21.20 -13.03
C GLY A 206 11.58 20.29 -12.47
N ALA A 207 11.30 19.58 -11.38
CA ALA A 207 12.26 18.67 -10.73
C ALA A 207 12.63 17.46 -11.60
N LEU A 208 11.71 17.00 -12.45
CA LEU A 208 11.91 15.82 -13.31
C LEU A 208 12.58 16.13 -14.67
N ARG A 209 12.94 17.38 -14.97
CA ARG A 209 13.55 17.73 -16.28
C ARG A 209 14.87 17.02 -16.58
N ALA A 210 15.60 16.63 -15.54
CA ALA A 210 16.89 15.96 -15.65
C ALA A 210 16.78 14.44 -15.43
N THR A 211 15.56 13.87 -15.40
CA THR A 211 15.32 12.44 -15.18
C THR A 211 14.68 11.82 -16.42
N ARG A 212 14.35 10.52 -16.38
CA ARG A 212 13.55 9.85 -17.42
C ARG A 212 12.12 10.40 -17.52
N GLY A 213 11.69 11.24 -16.58
CA GLY A 213 10.31 11.71 -16.46
C GLY A 213 9.42 10.67 -15.79
N ALA A 214 8.15 11.03 -15.61
CA ALA A 214 7.16 10.17 -14.98
C ALA A 214 5.73 10.52 -15.44
N ALA A 215 4.83 9.55 -15.40
CA ALA A 215 3.42 9.80 -15.22
C ALA A 215 3.14 10.05 -13.73
N GLY A 216 2.09 10.81 -13.42
CA GLY A 216 1.82 11.16 -12.04
C GLY A 216 0.47 11.82 -11.83
N ALA A 217 -0.10 11.65 -10.65
CA ALA A 217 -1.34 12.30 -10.27
C ALA A 217 -1.30 12.82 -8.84
N VAL A 218 -2.02 13.93 -8.64
CA VAL A 218 -2.22 14.56 -7.34
C VAL A 218 -3.70 14.61 -7.02
N ALA A 219 -4.04 14.16 -5.82
CA ALA A 219 -5.34 14.37 -5.19
C ALA A 219 -5.17 15.29 -3.97
N TYR A 220 -5.98 16.35 -3.89
CA TYR A 220 -6.03 17.25 -2.75
C TYR A 220 -7.42 17.16 -2.12
N TRP A 221 -7.49 16.63 -0.91
CA TRP A 221 -8.73 16.25 -0.24
C TRP A 221 -8.93 17.04 1.05
N ASN A 222 -10.09 17.68 1.17
CA ASN A 222 -10.55 18.29 2.41
C ASN A 222 -11.45 17.30 3.17
N ARG A 223 -10.91 16.70 4.23
CA ARG A 223 -11.59 15.67 5.03
C ARG A 223 -12.87 16.16 5.69
N ARG A 224 -12.91 17.43 6.09
CA ARG A 224 -14.06 18.03 6.75
C ARG A 224 -15.24 18.26 5.80
N THR A 225 -14.97 18.63 4.54
CA THR A 225 -16.04 18.94 3.58
C THR A 225 -16.27 17.85 2.55
N GLY A 226 -15.40 16.83 2.47
CA GLY A 226 -15.40 15.83 1.41
C GLY A 226 -14.97 16.34 0.03
N ALA A 227 -14.57 17.61 -0.09
CA ALA A 227 -14.17 18.18 -1.37
C ALA A 227 -12.83 17.59 -1.83
N LEU A 228 -12.77 17.12 -3.08
CA LEU A 228 -11.59 16.50 -3.66
C LEU A 228 -11.23 17.21 -4.96
N GLN A 229 -10.02 17.73 -5.06
CA GLN A 229 -9.45 18.22 -6.33
C GLN A 229 -8.45 17.21 -6.86
N TYR A 230 -8.50 16.93 -8.16
CA TYR A 230 -7.62 15.96 -8.80
C TYR A 230 -7.03 16.50 -10.09
N ALA A 231 -5.75 16.20 -10.29
CA ALA A 231 -5.06 16.40 -11.56
C ALA A 231 -4.12 15.22 -11.82
N GLY A 232 -4.34 14.52 -12.94
CA GLY A 232 -3.48 13.43 -13.40
C GLY A 232 -2.80 13.77 -14.73
N ILE A 233 -1.56 13.31 -14.91
CA ILE A 233 -0.77 13.40 -16.12
C ILE A 233 -0.27 11.98 -16.47
N GLY A 234 -0.58 11.50 -17.68
CA GLY A 234 -0.19 10.18 -18.15
C GLY A 234 -1.24 9.10 -17.84
N ASN A 235 -0.76 7.92 -17.47
CA ASN A 235 -1.50 6.66 -17.32
C ASN A 235 -1.94 6.35 -15.87
N ILE A 236 -1.66 7.21 -14.89
CA ILE A 236 -2.16 7.00 -13.52
C ILE A 236 -3.69 7.00 -13.53
N ALA A 237 -4.26 5.91 -13.02
CA ALA A 237 -5.69 5.74 -12.88
C ALA A 237 -6.12 6.12 -11.45
N ALA A 238 -7.30 6.74 -11.34
CA ALA A 238 -7.90 7.04 -10.06
C ALA A 238 -9.41 6.86 -10.13
N SER A 239 -10.01 6.36 -9.06
CA SER A 239 -11.45 6.13 -8.93
C SER A 239 -11.93 6.46 -7.52
N ILE A 240 -13.09 7.11 -7.42
CA ILE A 240 -13.84 7.23 -6.17
C ILE A 240 -14.84 6.07 -6.11
N VAL A 241 -14.84 5.34 -4.99
CA VAL A 241 -15.75 4.22 -4.73
C VAL A 241 -16.67 4.57 -3.57
N VAL A 242 -17.98 4.58 -3.82
CA VAL A 242 -19.01 4.91 -2.82
C VAL A 242 -20.15 3.91 -2.97
N ALA A 243 -20.54 3.24 -1.88
CA ALA A 243 -21.66 2.30 -1.87
C ALA A 243 -21.61 1.20 -2.96
N GLY A 244 -20.41 0.80 -3.39
CA GLY A 244 -20.19 -0.21 -4.44
C GLY A 244 -20.15 0.35 -5.87
N GLU A 245 -20.46 1.64 -6.06
CA GLU A 245 -20.30 2.31 -7.34
C GLU A 245 -18.91 2.93 -7.45
N SER A 246 -18.30 2.81 -8.63
CA SER A 246 -16.97 3.36 -8.93
C SER A 246 -17.08 4.44 -9.99
N ARG A 247 -16.49 5.61 -9.72
CA ARG A 247 -16.41 6.74 -10.64
C ARG A 247 -14.94 7.06 -10.92
N SER A 248 -14.51 6.89 -12.16
CA SER A 248 -13.15 7.23 -12.59
C SER A 248 -12.90 8.74 -12.66
N LEU A 249 -11.68 9.14 -12.31
CA LEU A 249 -11.17 10.50 -12.35
C LEU A 249 -10.35 10.69 -13.63
N VAL A 250 -10.30 11.93 -14.13
CA VAL A 250 -9.74 12.23 -15.44
C VAL A 250 -8.25 12.58 -15.35
N SER A 251 -7.41 11.78 -16.00
CA SER A 251 -6.00 12.06 -16.25
C SER A 251 -5.79 12.58 -17.67
N MET A 252 -4.92 13.58 -17.83
CA MET A 252 -4.58 14.18 -19.13
C MET A 252 -3.33 13.53 -19.71
N PRO A 253 -3.17 13.41 -21.04
CA PRO A 253 -1.95 12.88 -21.63
C PRO A 253 -0.75 13.80 -21.37
N GLY A 254 0.42 13.21 -21.15
CA GLY A 254 1.69 13.93 -20.98
C GLY A 254 2.69 13.16 -20.15
N ILE A 255 3.92 13.69 -20.09
CA ILE A 255 5.02 13.14 -19.27
C ILE A 255 5.65 14.28 -18.46
N LEU A 256 5.59 14.19 -17.13
CA LEU A 256 6.24 15.15 -16.23
C LEU A 256 7.78 15.10 -16.45
N GLY A 257 8.44 16.26 -16.42
CA GLY A 257 9.85 16.40 -16.80
C GLY A 257 10.09 16.62 -18.30
N HIS A 258 9.14 16.23 -19.16
CA HIS A 258 9.26 16.34 -20.62
C HIS A 258 8.22 17.33 -21.19
N GLY A 259 7.21 16.83 -21.89
CA GLY A 259 6.16 17.62 -22.51
C GLY A 259 4.83 17.45 -21.79
N ILE A 260 4.36 18.52 -21.16
CA ILE A 260 3.00 18.61 -20.62
C ILE A 260 2.33 19.92 -21.08
N GLN A 261 1.02 19.87 -21.26
CA GLN A 261 0.19 21.07 -21.19
C GLN A 261 0.04 21.48 -19.72
N ARG A 262 -0.45 22.69 -19.45
CA ARG A 262 -0.77 23.11 -18.08
C ARG A 262 -1.73 22.07 -17.45
N PRO A 263 -1.40 21.48 -16.28
CA PRO A 263 -2.24 20.48 -15.66
C PRO A 263 -3.67 21.00 -15.43
N ARG A 264 -4.66 20.23 -15.87
CA ARG A 264 -6.07 20.55 -15.64
C ARG A 264 -6.52 19.94 -14.31
N VAL A 265 -7.07 20.77 -13.44
CA VAL A 265 -7.64 20.34 -12.17
C VAL A 265 -9.14 20.12 -12.37
N PHE A 266 -9.64 19.03 -11.81
CA PHE A 266 -11.05 18.67 -11.79
C PHE A 266 -11.53 18.54 -10.35
N ASP A 267 -12.74 19.04 -10.08
CA ASP A 267 -13.37 18.93 -8.78
C ASP A 267 -14.28 17.70 -8.71
N TYR A 268 -14.19 16.99 -7.59
CA TYR A 268 -14.93 15.80 -7.23
C TYR A 268 -15.34 15.89 -5.76
N GLU A 269 -16.07 14.87 -5.31
CA GLU A 269 -16.45 14.70 -3.91
C GLU A 269 -16.06 13.29 -3.47
N LEU A 270 -15.35 13.21 -2.36
CA LEU A 270 -15.09 11.98 -1.62
C LEU A 270 -15.94 12.04 -0.33
N PRO A 271 -17.19 11.54 -0.37
CA PRO A 271 -18.11 11.64 0.76
C PRO A 271 -17.71 10.67 1.88
N PRO A 272 -18.19 10.87 3.12
CA PRO A 272 -17.93 9.98 4.25
C PRO A 272 -18.21 8.51 3.92
N GLY A 273 -17.29 7.61 4.27
CA GLY A 273 -17.36 6.18 3.94
C GLY A 273 -17.01 5.83 2.49
N GLY A 274 -16.65 6.83 1.66
CA GLY A 274 -16.09 6.63 0.35
C GLY A 274 -14.60 6.31 0.38
N LEU A 275 -14.11 5.65 -0.67
CA LEU A 275 -12.68 5.43 -0.91
C LEU A 275 -12.22 6.18 -2.16
N LEU A 276 -11.06 6.81 -2.10
CA LEU A 276 -10.29 7.14 -3.30
C LEU A 276 -9.26 6.02 -3.50
N VAL A 277 -9.21 5.44 -4.69
CA VAL A 277 -8.19 4.47 -5.09
C VAL A 277 -7.42 5.06 -6.27
N MET A 278 -6.11 5.22 -6.12
CA MET A 278 -5.19 5.62 -7.18
C MET A 278 -4.22 4.47 -7.44
N HIS A 279 -3.89 4.19 -8.70
CA HIS A 279 -2.94 3.13 -9.03
C HIS A 279 -2.15 3.41 -10.32
N SER A 280 -0.93 2.87 -10.42
CA SER A 280 -0.17 2.83 -11.67
C SER A 280 -0.77 1.80 -12.63
N ASP A 281 -0.29 1.77 -13.86
CA ASP A 281 -0.78 0.81 -14.85
C ASP A 281 -0.25 -0.62 -14.64
N GLY A 282 0.64 -0.85 -13.68
CA GLY A 282 0.98 -2.17 -13.16
C GLY A 282 -0.22 -2.94 -12.61
N LEU A 283 -1.26 -2.22 -12.19
CA LEU A 283 -2.54 -2.80 -11.80
C LEU A 283 -3.52 -2.82 -13.00
N ARG A 284 -4.20 -3.95 -13.21
CA ARG A 284 -5.28 -4.04 -14.20
C ARG A 284 -6.44 -3.14 -13.79
N SER A 285 -6.99 -2.41 -14.76
CA SER A 285 -8.25 -1.68 -14.59
C SER A 285 -9.45 -2.65 -14.53
N GLY A 286 -10.62 -2.15 -14.12
CA GLY A 286 -11.86 -2.93 -14.11
C GLY A 286 -12.02 -3.86 -12.91
N TRP A 287 -11.27 -3.63 -11.83
CA TRP A 287 -11.56 -4.22 -10.53
C TRP A 287 -12.90 -3.70 -9.98
N ASP A 288 -13.55 -4.51 -9.15
CA ASP A 288 -14.82 -4.19 -8.50
C ASP A 288 -14.72 -4.48 -7.00
N LEU A 289 -14.73 -3.43 -6.18
CA LEU A 289 -14.68 -3.58 -4.72
C LEU A 289 -15.97 -4.14 -4.13
N ALA A 290 -17.10 -4.14 -4.86
CA ALA A 290 -18.32 -4.79 -4.42
C ALA A 290 -18.16 -6.32 -4.32
N ALA A 291 -17.21 -6.90 -5.06
CA ALA A 291 -16.85 -8.31 -4.96
C ALA A 291 -16.11 -8.69 -3.65
N TYR A 292 -15.75 -7.70 -2.82
CA TYR A 292 -15.01 -7.87 -1.57
C TYR A 292 -15.81 -7.29 -0.38
N PRO A 293 -16.78 -8.04 0.18
CA PRO A 293 -17.64 -7.53 1.24
C PRO A 293 -16.88 -6.96 2.44
N GLY A 294 -17.20 -5.72 2.79
CA GLY A 294 -16.61 -5.03 3.94
C GLY A 294 -15.19 -4.50 3.72
N ILE A 295 -14.60 -4.62 2.51
CA ILE A 295 -13.29 -4.06 2.18
C ILE A 295 -13.22 -2.55 2.43
N VAL A 296 -14.32 -1.83 2.19
CA VAL A 296 -14.42 -0.37 2.38
C VAL A 296 -14.20 0.09 3.82
N ARG A 297 -14.33 -0.82 4.80
CA ARG A 297 -14.09 -0.54 6.22
C ARG A 297 -12.68 -0.96 6.68
N ARG A 298 -11.90 -1.58 5.80
CA ARG A 298 -10.56 -2.07 6.10
C ARG A 298 -9.55 -0.95 6.03
N ASP A 299 -8.40 -1.20 6.64
CA ASP A 299 -7.25 -0.33 6.54
C ASP A 299 -6.95 -0.03 5.06
N PRO A 300 -6.63 1.24 4.69
CA PRO A 300 -6.33 1.58 3.31
C PRO A 300 -5.20 0.71 2.71
N LEU A 301 -4.19 0.34 3.51
CA LEU A 301 -3.11 -0.54 3.06
C LEU A 301 -3.58 -1.98 2.83
N ALA A 302 -4.49 -2.49 3.66
CA ALA A 302 -5.08 -3.81 3.45
C ALA A 302 -5.92 -3.83 2.17
N THR A 303 -6.63 -2.74 1.86
CA THR A 303 -7.36 -2.56 0.61
C THR A 303 -6.43 -2.54 -0.60
N ALA A 304 -5.33 -1.77 -0.52
CA ALA A 304 -4.30 -1.75 -1.55
C ALA A 304 -3.70 -3.14 -1.80
N ALA A 305 -3.41 -3.89 -0.72
CA ALA A 305 -2.86 -5.24 -0.80
C ALA A 305 -3.83 -6.24 -1.44
N VAL A 306 -5.13 -6.17 -1.16
CA VAL A 306 -6.16 -6.99 -1.85
C VAL A 306 -6.16 -6.69 -3.35
N LEU A 307 -6.14 -5.41 -3.72
CA LEU A 307 -6.13 -5.00 -5.13
C LEU A 307 -4.90 -5.52 -5.86
N ILE A 308 -3.70 -5.34 -5.31
CA ILE A 308 -2.46 -5.87 -5.92
C ILE A 308 -2.52 -7.38 -6.04
N ARG A 309 -2.87 -8.08 -4.95
CA ARG A 309 -2.93 -9.54 -4.90
C ARG A 309 -3.78 -10.10 -6.04
N ASP A 310 -4.90 -9.47 -6.40
CA ASP A 310 -5.86 -10.03 -7.35
C ASP A 310 -5.74 -9.44 -8.76
N PHE A 311 -5.24 -8.21 -8.90
CA PHE A 311 -5.28 -7.45 -10.14
C PHE A 311 -3.91 -6.99 -10.66
N GLU A 312 -2.79 -7.34 -10.02
CA GLU A 312 -1.47 -7.04 -10.60
C GLU A 312 -1.28 -7.70 -11.97
N ARG A 313 -0.50 -7.06 -12.83
CA ARG A 313 -0.12 -7.60 -14.14
C ARG A 313 1.07 -8.54 -14.09
N GLY A 314 2.00 -8.34 -13.13
CA GLY A 314 3.20 -9.15 -12.92
C GLY A 314 4.31 -8.96 -13.96
N ARG A 315 4.27 -7.87 -14.74
CA ARG A 315 5.25 -7.56 -15.80
C ARG A 315 5.76 -6.12 -15.75
N ASP A 316 5.46 -5.44 -14.66
CA ASP A 316 5.77 -4.04 -14.43
C ASP A 316 5.80 -3.77 -12.93
N ASP A 317 6.32 -2.60 -12.55
CA ASP A 317 6.14 -2.05 -11.21
C ASP A 317 4.64 -1.87 -10.92
N VAL A 318 4.21 -2.03 -9.66
CA VAL A 318 2.80 -1.87 -9.30
C VAL A 318 2.65 -1.04 -8.04
N SER A 319 1.78 -0.04 -8.12
CA SER A 319 1.46 0.79 -6.97
C SER A 319 -0.03 1.05 -6.83
N VAL A 320 -0.50 1.04 -5.58
CA VAL A 320 -1.89 1.34 -5.22
C VAL A 320 -1.89 2.20 -3.96
N VAL A 321 -2.60 3.32 -4.00
CA VAL A 321 -2.82 4.22 -2.86
C VAL A 321 -4.31 4.34 -2.62
N VAL A 322 -4.71 4.21 -1.36
CA VAL A 322 -6.11 4.29 -0.94
C VAL A 322 -6.25 5.39 0.10
N ALA A 323 -7.25 6.26 -0.09
CA ALA A 323 -7.71 7.18 0.95
C ALA A 323 -9.12 6.79 1.39
N ARG A 324 -9.43 6.93 2.68
CA ARG A 324 -10.74 6.60 3.24
C ARG A 324 -11.32 7.80 3.98
N ALA A 325 -12.52 8.21 3.58
CA ALA A 325 -13.28 9.32 4.17
C ALA A 325 -14.06 8.96 5.42
#